data_AF-A0A2T4TDQ6-F1
#
_entry.id   AF-A0A2T4TDQ6-F1
#
_cell.length_a   1.000
_cell.length_b   1.000
_cell.length_c   1.000
_cell.angle_alpha   90.00
_cell.angle_beta   90.00
_cell.angle_gamma   90.00
#
_symmetry.space_group_name_H-M   'P 1'
#
loop_
_entity.id
_entity.type
_entity.pdbx_description
1 polymer ?
#
loop_
_entity_poly.entity_id
_entity_poly.type
_entity_poly.pdbx_seq_one_letter_code
_entity_poly.pdbx_strand_id
1 'polypeptide(L)'
;MEKVYVVYWSQTGNTEAMANMLKSGVEAAGATAELLEASNADADTLAQASGFAIGCPAMGAEELEDSVVEPLVEALESKVAGKNLVLFGSYDWGDGEWMRTWVDRMKAAGANIVGGEGIIANNEPDAEAEKALKAAGEALAKL
;
A
#
# COMPACT_ATOMS: atom_id res chain seq x y z
N MET A 1 -17.28 -13.44 -1.68
CA MET A 1 -15.82 -13.25 -1.51
C MET A 1 -15.61 -11.76 -1.39
N GLU A 2 -14.99 -11.33 -0.29
CA GLU A 2 -14.60 -9.93 -0.16
C GLU A 2 -13.43 -9.66 -1.12
N LYS A 3 -13.44 -8.47 -1.72
CA LYS A 3 -12.47 -8.04 -2.71
C LYS A 3 -11.35 -7.29 -1.99
N VAL A 4 -10.10 -7.65 -2.22
CA VAL A 4 -8.95 -6.92 -1.65
C VAL A 4 -8.53 -5.84 -2.63
N TYR A 5 -8.57 -4.59 -2.19
CA TYR A 5 -8.10 -3.47 -2.99
C TYR A 5 -6.58 -3.33 -2.87
N VAL A 6 -5.92 -3.21 -4.02
CA VAL A 6 -4.49 -2.90 -4.14
C VAL A 6 -4.39 -1.61 -4.93
N VAL A 7 -4.23 -0.50 -4.21
CA VAL A 7 -4.13 0.82 -4.81
C VAL A 7 -2.66 1.20 -4.94
N TYR A 8 -2.27 1.86 -6.03
CA TYR A 8 -0.90 2.33 -6.19
C TYR A 8 -0.81 3.62 -7.00
N TRP A 9 0.27 4.37 -6.79
CA TRP A 9 0.76 5.36 -7.73
C TRP A 9 2.20 4.99 -8.11
N SER A 10 2.60 5.24 -9.35
CA SER A 10 3.92 4.87 -9.85
C SER A 10 4.39 5.82 -10.95
N GLN A 11 5.58 6.39 -10.81
CA GLN A 11 6.16 7.26 -11.84
C GLN A 11 6.85 6.47 -12.95
N THR A 12 7.61 5.43 -12.58
CA THR A 12 8.51 4.70 -13.50
C THR A 12 8.20 3.21 -13.61
N GLY A 13 7.17 2.73 -12.91
CA GLY A 13 6.74 1.33 -12.94
C GLY A 13 7.19 0.48 -11.74
N ASN A 14 8.15 0.92 -10.94
CA ASN A 14 8.67 0.13 -9.82
C ASN A 14 7.60 -0.18 -8.75
N THR A 15 6.85 0.83 -8.30
CA THR A 15 5.78 0.64 -7.31
C THR A 15 4.58 -0.11 -7.91
N GLU A 16 4.34 0.03 -9.22
CA GLU A 16 3.34 -0.79 -9.92
C GLU A 16 3.74 -2.28 -9.96
N ALA A 17 5.01 -2.59 -10.20
CA ALA A 17 5.52 -3.96 -10.13
C ALA A 17 5.31 -4.55 -8.73
N MET A 18 5.57 -3.76 -7.67
CA MET A 18 5.28 -4.15 -6.29
C MET A 18 3.78 -4.43 -6.07
N ALA A 19 2.90 -3.59 -6.61
CA ALA A 19 1.45 -3.77 -6.51
C ALA A 19 1.00 -5.08 -7.17
N ASN A 20 1.58 -5.44 -8.31
CA ASN A 20 1.31 -6.71 -9.00
C ASN A 20 1.80 -7.94 -8.21
N MET A 21 2.90 -7.82 -7.47
CA MET A 21 3.39 -8.89 -6.58
C MET A 21 2.42 -9.12 -5.42
N LEU A 22 1.93 -8.04 -4.79
CA LEU A 22 0.94 -8.12 -3.72
C LEU A 22 -0.39 -8.69 -4.22
N LYS A 23 -0.87 -8.21 -5.37
CA LYS A 23 -2.03 -8.77 -6.09
C LYS A 23 -1.89 -10.29 -6.26
N SER A 24 -0.73 -10.74 -6.72
CA SER A 24 -0.45 -12.17 -6.92
C SER A 24 -0.54 -12.97 -5.61
N GLY A 25 -0.10 -12.39 -4.49
CA GLY A 25 -0.24 -13.02 -3.16
C GLY A 25 -1.70 -13.18 -2.73
N VAL A 26 -2.53 -12.14 -2.94
CA VAL A 26 -3.98 -12.21 -2.69
C VAL A 26 -4.62 -13.32 -3.51
N GLU A 27 -4.34 -13.35 -4.82
CA GLU A 27 -4.93 -14.33 -5.75
C GLU A 27 -4.47 -15.75 -5.46
N ALA A 28 -3.20 -15.96 -5.06
CA ALA A 28 -2.68 -17.25 -4.65
C ALA A 28 -3.37 -17.80 -3.37
N ALA A 29 -3.86 -16.92 -2.49
CA ALA A 29 -4.65 -17.29 -1.33
C ALA A 29 -6.14 -17.59 -1.65
N GLY A 30 -6.55 -17.48 -2.92
CA GLY A 30 -7.91 -17.79 -3.38
C GLY A 30 -8.91 -16.64 -3.23
N ALA A 31 -8.45 -15.42 -2.91
CA ALA A 31 -9.27 -14.21 -2.89
C ALA A 31 -9.19 -13.46 -4.22
N THR A 32 -10.09 -12.49 -4.43
CA THR A 32 -10.05 -11.60 -5.60
C THR A 32 -9.36 -10.29 -5.24
N ALA A 33 -8.34 -9.92 -6.01
CA ALA A 33 -7.68 -8.63 -5.91
C ALA A 33 -8.24 -7.65 -6.96
N GLU A 34 -8.48 -6.41 -6.57
CA GLU A 34 -8.73 -5.29 -7.50
C GLU A 34 -7.56 -4.32 -7.45
N LEU A 35 -6.81 -4.27 -8.55
CA LEU A 35 -5.69 -3.37 -8.72
C LEU A 35 -6.20 -2.04 -9.29
N LEU A 36 -5.92 -0.92 -8.60
CA LEU A 36 -6.36 0.42 -9.01
C LEU A 36 -5.17 1.39 -8.97
N GLU A 37 -5.09 2.25 -9.97
CA GLU A 37 -4.31 3.49 -9.81
C GLU A 37 -4.98 4.38 -8.77
N ALA A 38 -4.19 5.10 -7.97
CA ALA A 38 -4.68 5.96 -6.89
C ALA A 38 -5.63 7.05 -7.39
N SER A 39 -5.46 7.51 -8.63
CA SER A 39 -6.35 8.48 -9.31
C SER A 39 -7.77 7.95 -9.53
N ASN A 40 -7.95 6.63 -9.52
CA ASN A 40 -9.23 5.95 -9.68
C ASN A 40 -9.76 5.37 -8.36
N ALA A 41 -9.03 5.57 -7.25
CA ALA A 41 -9.42 5.07 -5.94
C ALA A 41 -10.37 6.06 -5.24
N ASP A 42 -11.31 5.51 -4.47
CA ASP A 42 -12.25 6.27 -3.66
C ASP A 42 -12.11 5.86 -2.19
N ALA A 43 -11.87 6.84 -1.32
CA ALA A 43 -11.59 6.60 0.10
C ALA A 43 -12.79 5.95 0.81
N ASP A 44 -14.03 6.28 0.42
CA ASP A 44 -15.23 5.68 1.00
C ASP A 44 -15.37 4.20 0.63
N THR A 45 -15.04 3.85 -0.60
CA THR A 45 -15.02 2.47 -1.09
C THR A 45 -13.95 1.65 -0.37
N LEU A 46 -12.73 2.18 -0.25
CA LEU A 46 -11.65 1.51 0.48
C LEU A 46 -11.99 1.29 1.96
N ALA A 47 -12.62 2.28 2.60
CA ALA A 47 -13.03 2.21 3.99
C ALA A 47 -14.10 1.15 4.27
N GLN A 48 -14.84 0.68 3.25
CA GLN A 48 -15.79 -0.41 3.40
C GLN A 48 -15.12 -1.78 3.45
N ALA A 49 -13.93 -1.94 2.85
CA ALA A 49 -13.20 -3.21 2.85
C ALA A 49 -12.65 -3.56 4.25
N SER A 50 -12.57 -4.85 4.57
CA SER A 50 -11.92 -5.36 5.79
C SER A 50 -10.42 -5.01 5.87
N GLY A 51 -9.77 -4.89 4.71
CA GLY A 51 -8.40 -4.39 4.57
C GLY A 51 -8.05 -4.08 3.11
N PHE A 52 -7.02 -3.28 2.92
CA PHE A 52 -6.54 -2.87 1.60
C PHE A 52 -5.05 -2.52 1.62
N ALA A 53 -4.44 -2.41 0.44
CA ALA A 53 -3.07 -1.95 0.27
C ALA A 53 -3.02 -0.62 -0.46
N ILE A 54 -2.09 0.27 -0.09
CA ILE A 54 -1.78 1.51 -0.83
C ILE A 54 -0.27 1.60 -1.04
N GLY A 55 0.11 1.81 -2.31
CA GLY A 55 1.49 1.93 -2.76
C GLY A 55 1.83 3.34 -3.24
N CYS A 56 2.93 3.91 -2.76
CA CYS A 56 3.48 5.16 -3.28
C CYS A 56 5.01 5.18 -3.16
N PRO A 57 5.74 5.50 -4.23
CA PRO A 57 7.18 5.73 -4.13
C PRO A 57 7.50 6.96 -3.29
N ALA A 58 8.73 7.02 -2.79
CA ALA A 58 9.26 8.26 -2.21
C ALA A 58 9.32 9.36 -3.30
N MET A 59 8.79 10.53 -2.99
CA MET A 59 8.82 11.71 -3.84
C MET A 59 9.54 12.86 -3.15
N GLY A 60 10.07 13.81 -3.93
CA GLY A 60 10.68 15.02 -3.39
C GLY A 60 11.78 14.73 -2.37
N ALA A 61 11.58 15.18 -1.13
CA ALA A 61 12.46 14.96 0.00
C ALA A 61 11.81 14.02 1.03
N GLU A 62 11.65 12.74 0.66
CA GLU A 62 11.04 11.71 1.51
C GLU A 62 9.55 11.97 1.83
N GLU A 63 8.78 12.34 0.79
CA GLU A 63 7.36 12.65 0.88
C GLU A 63 6.52 11.69 0.02
N LEU A 64 5.19 11.70 0.25
CA LEU A 64 4.24 11.08 -0.67
C LEU A 64 4.08 11.93 -1.93
N GLU A 65 3.53 11.33 -2.98
CA GLU A 65 3.11 12.08 -4.15
C GLU A 65 1.97 13.05 -3.80
N ASP A 66 2.13 14.32 -4.15
CA ASP A 66 1.38 15.45 -3.59
C ASP A 66 0.02 15.69 -4.25
N SER A 67 -0.17 15.27 -5.49
CA SER A 67 -1.37 15.60 -6.27
C SER A 67 -2.49 14.55 -6.18
N VAL A 68 -2.16 13.30 -5.91
CA VAL A 68 -3.10 12.16 -5.89
C VAL A 68 -3.01 11.37 -4.61
N VAL A 69 -1.81 10.95 -4.20
CA VAL A 69 -1.66 10.06 -3.04
C VAL A 69 -1.87 10.80 -1.73
N GLU A 70 -1.26 11.97 -1.56
CA GLU A 70 -1.41 12.77 -0.34
C GLU A 70 -2.89 13.10 -0.06
N PRO A 71 -3.70 13.61 -1.02
CA PRO A 71 -5.14 13.81 -0.82
C PRO A 71 -5.91 12.52 -0.47
N LEU A 72 -5.55 11.38 -1.08
CA LEU A 72 -6.18 10.10 -0.77
C LEU A 72 -5.88 9.67 0.67
N VAL A 73 -4.64 9.83 1.13
CA VAL A 73 -4.22 9.51 2.49
C VAL A 73 -4.93 10.40 3.50
N GLU A 74 -4.97 11.71 3.28
CA GLU A 74 -5.73 12.66 4.12
C GLU A 74 -7.20 12.24 4.27
N ALA A 75 -7.85 11.89 3.16
CA ALA A 75 -9.25 11.45 3.18
C ALA A 75 -9.45 10.15 3.98
N LEU A 76 -8.45 9.26 4.00
CA LEU A 76 -8.48 7.97 4.69
C LEU A 76 -8.24 8.08 6.19
N GLU A 77 -7.52 9.09 6.69
CA GLU A 77 -7.18 9.21 8.12
C GLU A 77 -8.41 9.12 9.04
N SER A 78 -9.52 9.73 8.64
CA SER A 78 -10.77 9.68 9.42
C SER A 78 -11.56 8.37 9.29
N LYS A 79 -11.11 7.43 8.45
CA LYS A 79 -11.87 6.25 8.01
C LYS A 79 -11.17 4.91 8.29
N VAL A 80 -9.89 4.91 8.65
CA VAL A 80 -9.06 3.70 8.77
C VAL A 80 -8.96 3.13 10.18
N ALA A 81 -9.61 3.73 11.17
CA ALA A 81 -9.60 3.22 12.54
C ALA A 81 -10.06 1.75 12.60
N GLY A 82 -9.18 0.87 13.09
CA GLY A 82 -9.41 -0.58 13.18
C GLY A 82 -9.23 -1.36 11.86
N LYS A 83 -8.94 -0.69 10.74
CA LYS A 83 -8.73 -1.34 9.44
C LYS A 83 -7.32 -1.88 9.29
N ASN A 84 -7.17 -2.95 8.51
CA ASN A 84 -5.86 -3.52 8.20
C ASN A 84 -5.33 -2.96 6.88
N LEU A 85 -4.15 -2.35 6.94
CA LEU A 85 -3.51 -1.70 5.80
C LEU A 85 -2.16 -2.35 5.51
N VAL A 86 -1.85 -2.49 4.23
CA VAL A 86 -0.47 -2.70 3.76
C VAL A 86 -0.01 -1.42 3.08
N LEU A 87 1.10 -0.85 3.55
CA LEU A 87 1.75 0.28 2.90
C LEU A 87 3.00 -0.21 2.18
N PHE A 88 3.21 0.22 0.94
CA PHE A 88 4.37 -0.20 0.16
C PHE A 88 4.86 0.89 -0.79
N GLY A 89 6.07 0.77 -1.31
CA GLY A 89 6.59 1.75 -2.26
C GLY A 89 8.05 1.56 -2.63
N SER A 90 8.43 2.07 -3.80
CA SER A 90 9.83 2.11 -4.23
C SER A 90 10.51 3.43 -3.86
N TYR A 91 11.83 3.44 -3.77
CA TYR A 91 12.64 4.65 -3.52
C TYR A 91 13.96 4.61 -4.26
N ASP A 92 14.72 5.71 -4.24
CA ASP A 92 16.03 5.80 -4.90
C ASP A 92 17.16 6.14 -3.93
N TRP A 93 17.26 7.40 -3.49
CA TRP A 93 18.45 7.89 -2.78
C TRP A 93 18.32 7.91 -1.24
N GLY A 94 17.10 8.00 -0.71
CA GLY A 94 16.87 8.09 0.72
C GLY A 94 16.83 6.73 1.41
N ASP A 95 16.40 6.71 2.67
CA ASP A 95 16.54 5.54 3.55
C ASP A 95 15.21 4.96 4.03
N GLY A 96 14.07 5.43 3.52
CA GLY A 96 12.75 4.96 3.97
C GLY A 96 12.01 5.87 4.94
N GLU A 97 12.46 7.11 5.17
CA GLU A 97 11.79 8.07 6.06
C GLU A 97 10.35 8.35 5.64
N TRP A 98 10.10 8.46 4.33
CA TRP A 98 8.74 8.67 3.80
C TRP A 98 7.79 7.55 4.27
N MET A 99 8.25 6.30 4.20
CA MET A 99 7.46 5.14 4.59
C MET A 99 7.28 5.06 6.10
N ARG A 100 8.33 5.35 6.89
CA ARG A 100 8.24 5.37 8.36
C ARG A 100 7.24 6.42 8.83
N THR A 101 7.33 7.64 8.28
CA THR A 101 6.41 8.74 8.58
C THR A 101 4.99 8.38 8.18
N TRP A 102 4.79 7.78 7.01
CA TRP A 102 3.47 7.36 6.54
C TRP A 102 2.86 6.24 7.40
N VAL A 103 3.66 5.25 7.79
CA VAL A 103 3.25 4.20 8.74
C VAL A 103 2.81 4.80 10.07
N ASP A 104 3.59 5.72 10.64
CA ASP A 104 3.26 6.37 11.91
C ASP A 104 1.98 7.21 11.81
N ARG A 105 1.81 7.93 10.69
CA ARG A 105 0.61 8.69 10.36
C ARG A 105 -0.64 7.80 10.34
N MET A 106 -0.60 6.68 9.61
CA MET A 106 -1.74 5.77 9.51
C MET A 106 -2.02 5.03 10.82
N LYS A 107 -0.97 4.68 11.59
CA LYS A 107 -1.15 4.13 12.96
C LYS A 107 -1.78 5.15 13.89
N ALA A 108 -1.40 6.42 13.83
CA ALA A 108 -2.00 7.49 14.62
C ALA A 108 -3.49 7.70 14.27
N ALA A 109 -3.86 7.47 13.01
CA ALA A 109 -5.25 7.40 12.56
C ALA A 109 -6.01 6.11 13.00
N GLY A 110 -5.34 5.20 13.71
CA GLY A 110 -5.92 3.97 14.25
C GLY A 110 -5.89 2.77 13.31
N ALA A 111 -5.15 2.84 12.20
CA ALA A 111 -4.96 1.71 11.30
C ALA A 111 -4.03 0.64 11.90
N ASN A 112 -4.30 -0.62 11.55
CA ASN A 112 -3.42 -1.75 11.81
C ASN A 112 -2.54 -1.98 10.59
N ILE A 113 -1.23 -1.71 10.69
CA ILE A 113 -0.30 -1.99 9.60
C ILE A 113 0.06 -3.47 9.61
N VAL A 114 -0.32 -4.20 8.56
CA VAL A 114 -0.03 -5.63 8.40
C VAL A 114 1.49 -5.82 8.35
N GLY A 115 2.01 -6.68 9.22
CA GLY A 115 3.45 -6.87 9.40
C GLY A 115 4.13 -5.82 10.30
N GLY A 116 3.43 -4.75 10.67
CA GLY A 116 3.91 -3.71 11.59
C GLY A 116 4.76 -2.61 10.94
N GLU A 117 5.19 -2.80 9.70
CA GLU A 117 6.02 -1.87 8.92
C GLU A 117 5.55 -1.80 7.46
N GLY A 118 6.01 -0.78 6.73
CA GLY A 118 5.77 -0.67 5.30
C GLY A 118 6.83 -1.44 4.50
N ILE A 119 6.44 -1.95 3.32
CA ILE A 119 7.32 -2.74 2.46
C ILE A 119 7.96 -1.82 1.42
N ILE A 120 9.29 -1.69 1.48
CA ILE A 120 10.03 -0.79 0.58
C ILE A 120 10.97 -1.54 -0.35
N ALA A 121 11.17 -1.02 -1.56
CA ALA A 121 12.15 -1.54 -2.52
C ALA A 121 13.02 -0.41 -3.08
N ASN A 122 14.34 -0.58 -3.12
CA ASN A 122 15.20 0.39 -3.78
C ASN A 122 15.16 0.15 -5.29
N ASN A 123 14.64 1.12 -6.03
CA ASN A 123 14.36 1.00 -7.45
C ASN A 123 13.43 -0.19 -7.77
N GLU A 124 13.86 -1.14 -8.59
CA GLU A 124 13.07 -2.31 -8.96
C GLU A 124 12.96 -3.30 -7.77
N PRO A 125 11.77 -3.85 -7.47
CA PRO A 125 11.63 -4.81 -6.38
C PRO A 125 12.42 -6.09 -6.62
N ASP A 126 13.17 -6.49 -5.61
CA ASP A 126 13.93 -7.74 -5.60
C ASP A 126 13.10 -8.92 -5.05
N ALA A 127 13.74 -10.08 -4.91
CA ALA A 127 13.10 -11.29 -4.42
C ALA A 127 12.65 -11.19 -2.95
N GLU A 128 13.28 -10.34 -2.13
CA GLU A 128 12.87 -10.14 -0.74
C GLU A 128 11.61 -9.29 -0.68
N ALA A 129 11.57 -8.19 -1.46
CA ALA A 129 10.38 -7.37 -1.63
C ALA A 129 9.21 -8.20 -2.20
N GLU A 130 9.46 -9.01 -3.23
CA GLU A 130 8.45 -9.89 -3.82
C GLU A 130 7.85 -10.86 -2.78
N LYS A 131 8.70 -11.51 -1.99
CA LYS A 131 8.27 -12.43 -0.94
C LYS A 131 7.43 -11.71 0.12
N ALA A 132 7.86 -10.53 0.56
CA ALA A 132 7.14 -9.73 1.55
C ALA A 132 5.78 -9.27 1.03
N LEU A 133 5.72 -8.77 -0.21
CA LEU A 133 4.48 -8.31 -0.85
C LEU A 133 3.48 -9.44 -1.05
N LYS A 134 3.94 -10.61 -1.51
CA LYS A 134 3.09 -11.80 -1.63
C LYS A 134 2.54 -12.24 -0.28
N ALA A 135 3.38 -12.30 0.76
CA ALA A 135 2.94 -12.66 2.11
C ALA A 135 1.93 -11.65 2.68
N ALA A 136 2.11 -10.36 2.41
CA ALA A 136 1.17 -9.32 2.81
C ALA A 136 -0.17 -9.44 2.07
N GLY A 137 -0.14 -9.73 0.76
CA GLY A 137 -1.34 -10.03 -0.02
C GLY A 137 -2.10 -11.24 0.51
N GLU A 138 -1.40 -12.33 0.83
CA GLU A 138 -2.00 -13.51 1.46
C GLU A 138 -2.62 -13.20 2.83
N ALA A 139 -2.01 -12.29 3.60
CA ALA A 139 -2.54 -11.88 4.89
C ALA A 139 -3.84 -11.08 4.74
N LEU A 140 -3.88 -10.13 3.79
CA LEU A 140 -5.09 -9.37 3.47
C LEU A 140 -6.23 -10.28 2.99
N ALA A 141 -5.92 -11.31 2.21
CA ALA A 141 -6.90 -12.27 1.70
C ALA A 141 -7.59 -13.13 2.79
N LYS A 142 -7.04 -13.15 4.01
CA LYS A 142 -7.52 -13.98 5.14
C LYS A 142 -8.30 -13.18 6.20
N LEU A 143 -8.45 -11.88 6.00
CA LEU A 143 -9.28 -11.00 6.85
C LEU A 143 -10.77 -11.30 6.62
#